data_AF-A0A938GJA8-F1
#
_entry.id   AF-A0A938GJA8-F1
#
_cell.length_a   1.000
_cell.length_b   1.000
_cell.length_c   1.000
_cell.angle_alpha   90.00
_cell.angle_beta   90.00
_cell.angle_gamma   90.00
#
_symmetry.space_group_name_H-M   'P 1'
#
loop_
_entity.id
_entity.type
_entity.pdbx_description
1 polymer ?
#
loop_
_entity_poly.entity_id
_entity_poly.type
_entity_poly.pdbx_seq_one_letter_code
_entity_poly.pdbx_strand_id
1 'polypeptide(L)'
;MWFHNAEWLDLNSIQSGHTFKSDSYAFVSKDYALTPAKPAVDMEPAYENHPTGANQPRVDAHKVRTQAYAAMLAGAAGHGYGSLDLFWFYKDADGPFPNNGFQHWRTAVAYEGTRQMGLMRRLFEQRPWHKMIPDPSVLASEAGSGPYRLVGGRAEDGSFVIAYTPVGRPVSIQLNKLRAPSVTAQWYDPRGGTWKPIGQYSNKGVQEFVPPTRGEKDDWVLVLDSNP
;
A
#
# COMPACT_ATOMS: atom_id res chain seq x y z
N MET A 1 -6.18 22.18 -2.64
CA MET A 1 -4.74 22.07 -2.92
C MET A 1 -4.23 23.47 -3.14
N TRP A 2 -3.19 23.93 -2.42
CA TRP A 2 -2.72 25.33 -2.54
C TRP A 2 -1.77 25.55 -3.71
N PHE A 3 -0.85 24.60 -3.93
CA PHE A 3 0.29 24.81 -4.85
C PHE A 3 0.25 23.93 -6.11
N HIS A 4 -0.88 23.24 -6.39
CA HIS A 4 -0.97 22.32 -7.52
C HIS A 4 -0.57 22.97 -8.85
N ASN A 5 -1.03 24.20 -9.08
CA ASN A 5 -0.79 24.94 -10.31
C ASN A 5 0.47 25.83 -10.23
N ALA A 6 1.24 25.75 -9.14
CA ALA A 6 2.48 26.49 -9.05
C ALA A 6 3.50 25.93 -10.05
N GLU A 7 4.12 26.81 -10.83
CA GLU A 7 5.12 26.43 -11.85
C GLU A 7 6.36 25.78 -11.24
N TRP A 8 6.71 26.15 -10.00
CA TRP A 8 7.87 25.62 -9.29
C TRP A 8 7.65 24.24 -8.63
N LEU A 9 6.40 23.75 -8.58
CA LEU A 9 6.08 22.50 -7.88
C LEU A 9 6.02 21.33 -8.86
N ASP A 10 7.03 20.46 -8.85
CA ASP A 10 7.09 19.29 -9.75
C ASP A 10 6.15 18.14 -9.35
N LEU A 11 5.94 17.94 -8.05
CA LEU A 11 5.12 16.85 -7.49
C LEU A 11 4.36 17.29 -6.24
N ASN A 12 3.20 16.69 -5.98
CA ASN A 12 2.45 16.90 -4.75
C ASN A 12 3.00 16.00 -3.63
N SER A 13 3.23 16.59 -2.45
CA SER A 13 3.56 15.85 -1.23
C SER A 13 2.35 15.77 -0.31
N ILE A 14 2.03 14.57 0.16
CA ILE A 14 0.90 14.30 1.05
C ILE A 14 1.43 13.95 2.44
N GLN A 15 0.73 14.43 3.47
CA GLN A 15 0.82 13.97 4.85
C GLN A 15 -0.54 13.36 5.23
N SER A 16 -0.63 12.03 5.30
CA SER A 16 -1.88 11.32 5.62
C SER A 16 -1.94 10.82 7.08
N GLY A 17 -0.82 10.86 7.81
CA GLY A 17 -0.67 10.40 9.20
C GLY A 17 -1.58 11.07 10.24
N HIS A 18 -1.59 10.67 11.51
CA HIS A 18 -0.68 9.71 12.18
C HIS A 18 -1.41 8.63 12.98
N THR A 19 -2.63 8.26 12.59
CA THR A 19 -3.47 7.35 13.39
C THR A 19 -3.97 6.15 12.57
N PHE A 20 -4.61 5.19 13.22
CA PHE A 20 -5.28 4.09 12.49
C PHE A 20 -6.36 4.57 11.51
N LYS A 21 -6.88 5.81 11.68
CA LYS A 21 -7.84 6.43 10.76
C LYS A 21 -7.21 7.05 9.51
N SER A 22 -5.88 7.17 9.45
CA SER A 22 -5.17 7.70 8.27
C SER A 22 -5.51 6.90 7.02
N ASP A 23 -5.95 7.57 5.96
CA ASP A 23 -6.43 6.95 4.72
C ASP A 23 -5.60 7.47 3.52
N SER A 24 -4.41 6.91 3.33
CA SER A 24 -3.51 7.25 2.21
C SER A 24 -4.20 7.11 0.85
N TYR A 25 -5.10 6.13 0.69
CA TYR A 25 -5.87 5.97 -0.54
C TYR A 25 -6.68 7.22 -0.85
N ALA A 26 -7.43 7.74 0.13
CA ALA A 26 -8.28 8.91 -0.07
C ALA A 26 -7.47 10.16 -0.45
N PHE A 27 -6.32 10.39 0.19
CA PHE A 27 -5.45 11.52 -0.16
C PHE A 27 -4.83 11.37 -1.55
N VAL A 28 -4.26 10.20 -1.85
CA VAL A 28 -3.60 9.97 -3.14
C VAL A 28 -4.61 10.02 -4.29
N SER A 29 -5.77 9.39 -4.15
CA SER A 29 -6.80 9.42 -5.20
C SER A 29 -7.30 10.84 -5.48
N LYS A 30 -7.37 11.69 -4.45
CA LYS A 30 -7.73 13.11 -4.61
C LYS A 30 -6.68 13.85 -5.42
N ASP A 31 -5.39 13.64 -5.14
CA ASP A 31 -4.29 14.32 -5.81
C ASP A 31 -4.10 13.82 -7.25
N TYR A 32 -4.25 12.52 -7.46
CA TYR A 32 -4.21 11.88 -8.78
C TYR A 32 -5.28 12.43 -9.74
N ALA A 33 -6.44 12.85 -9.21
CA ALA A 33 -7.54 13.40 -9.99
C ALA A 33 -7.35 14.89 -10.38
N LEU A 34 -6.28 15.55 -9.95
CA LEU A 34 -6.04 16.95 -10.25
C LEU A 34 -5.51 17.15 -11.68
N THR A 35 -5.77 18.35 -12.23
CA THR A 35 -5.34 18.76 -13.58
C THR A 35 -4.58 20.08 -13.50
N PRO A 36 -3.44 20.23 -14.20
CA PRO A 36 -2.73 19.20 -14.97
C PRO A 36 -2.17 18.08 -14.09
N ALA A 37 -2.13 16.84 -14.61
CA ALA A 37 -1.64 15.70 -13.83
C ALA A 37 -0.21 15.93 -13.33
N LYS A 38 0.02 15.70 -12.03
CA LYS A 38 1.35 15.73 -11.39
C LYS A 38 1.52 14.47 -10.54
N PRO A 39 2.74 13.92 -10.44
CA PRO A 39 3.03 12.86 -9.47
C PRO A 39 2.62 13.28 -8.06
N ALA A 40 2.08 12.35 -7.28
CA ALA A 40 1.76 12.54 -5.87
C ALA A 40 2.45 11.46 -5.04
N VAL A 41 3.02 11.84 -3.90
CA VAL A 41 3.69 10.93 -2.97
C VAL A 41 3.14 11.18 -1.58
N ASP A 42 2.65 10.13 -0.93
CA ASP A 42 2.39 10.15 0.52
C ASP A 42 3.71 10.08 1.26
N MET A 43 4.27 11.25 1.56
CA MET A 43 5.59 11.43 2.16
C MET A 43 5.56 11.28 3.67
N GLU A 44 4.41 11.52 4.29
CA GLU A 44 4.23 11.42 5.73
C GLU A 44 2.93 10.66 6.08
N PRO A 45 2.92 9.32 5.87
CA PRO A 45 1.85 8.45 6.34
C PRO A 45 1.92 8.27 7.87
N ALA A 46 1.08 7.39 8.42
CA ALA A 46 1.17 7.08 9.84
C ALA A 46 2.51 6.40 10.15
N TYR A 47 3.24 6.97 11.10
CA TYR A 47 4.53 6.46 11.51
C TYR A 47 4.43 5.19 12.34
N GLU A 48 5.30 4.22 12.10
CA GLU A 48 5.41 3.02 12.92
C GLU A 48 5.75 3.40 14.36
N ASN A 49 5.10 2.74 15.30
CA ASN A 49 5.15 3.03 16.73
C ASN A 49 4.57 4.42 17.10
N HIS A 50 3.86 5.15 16.23
CA HIS A 50 3.24 6.43 16.61
C HIS A 50 2.13 6.23 17.67
N PRO A 51 2.09 7.03 18.77
CA PRO A 51 1.00 6.99 19.74
C PRO A 51 -0.31 7.50 19.13
N THR A 52 -1.42 6.81 19.38
CA THR A 52 -2.74 7.16 18.81
C THR A 52 -3.74 7.66 19.86
N GLY A 53 -3.31 7.79 21.12
CA GLY A 53 -4.10 8.23 22.25
C GLY A 53 -3.59 7.62 23.56
N ALA A 54 -4.05 8.15 24.69
CA ALA A 54 -3.72 7.55 26.00
C ALA A 54 -4.30 6.13 26.10
N ASN A 55 -3.47 5.16 26.47
CA ASN A 55 -3.83 3.73 26.58
C ASN A 55 -4.39 3.11 25.29
N GLN A 56 -4.09 3.70 24.13
CA GLN A 56 -4.45 3.15 22.82
C GLN A 56 -3.26 2.43 22.19
N PRO A 57 -3.49 1.43 21.30
CA PRO A 57 -2.41 0.80 20.57
C PRO A 57 -1.62 1.83 19.76
N ARG A 58 -0.31 1.64 19.68
CA ARG A 58 0.54 2.39 18.75
C ARG A 58 0.39 1.83 17.34
N VAL A 59 0.63 2.66 16.33
CA VAL A 59 0.63 2.25 14.91
C VAL A 59 1.63 1.11 14.72
N ASP A 60 1.20 0.05 14.05
CA ASP A 60 2.03 -1.13 13.82
C ASP A 60 2.44 -1.30 12.35
N ALA A 61 3.28 -2.30 12.09
CA ALA A 61 3.77 -2.60 10.74
C ALA A 61 2.63 -2.95 9.77
N HIS A 62 1.54 -3.56 10.25
CA HIS A 62 0.37 -3.85 9.42
C HIS A 62 -0.26 -2.55 8.92
N LYS A 63 -0.51 -1.58 9.82
CA LYS A 63 -1.03 -0.27 9.41
C LYS A 63 -0.10 0.42 8.40
N VAL A 64 1.21 0.38 8.61
CA VAL A 64 2.21 0.90 7.66
C VAL A 64 2.05 0.25 6.28
N ARG A 65 1.99 -1.09 6.21
CA ARG A 65 1.77 -1.81 4.94
C ARG A 65 0.45 -1.42 4.28
N THR A 66 -0.65 -1.36 5.03
CA THR A 66 -1.95 -1.02 4.46
C THR A 66 -1.93 0.36 3.79
N GLN A 67 -1.30 1.36 4.40
CA GLN A 67 -1.14 2.70 3.82
C GLN A 67 -0.27 2.69 2.57
N ALA A 68 0.84 1.95 2.61
CA ALA A 68 1.79 1.89 1.52
C ALA A 68 1.20 1.24 0.25
N TYR A 69 0.60 0.06 0.40
CA TYR A 69 -0.06 -0.64 -0.71
C TYR A 69 -1.26 0.14 -1.24
N ALA A 70 -2.08 0.71 -0.35
CA ALA A 70 -3.23 1.49 -0.75
C ALA A 70 -2.83 2.78 -1.48
N ALA A 71 -1.76 3.46 -1.07
CA ALA A 71 -1.21 4.63 -1.76
C ALA A 71 -0.73 4.28 -3.18
N MET A 72 0.10 3.25 -3.31
CA MET A 72 0.61 2.83 -4.61
C MET A 72 -0.52 2.46 -5.58
N LEU A 73 -1.49 1.66 -5.13
CA LEU A 73 -2.64 1.26 -5.95
C LEU A 73 -3.67 2.39 -6.18
N ALA A 74 -3.63 3.45 -5.37
CA ALA A 74 -4.38 4.69 -5.59
C ALA A 74 -3.72 5.65 -6.59
N GLY A 75 -2.51 5.32 -7.09
CA GLY A 75 -1.82 6.10 -8.12
C GLY A 75 -0.64 6.93 -7.62
N ALA A 76 -0.15 6.66 -6.41
CA ALA A 76 1.03 7.35 -5.91
C ALA A 76 2.27 7.00 -6.75
N ALA A 77 3.14 7.99 -6.95
CA ALA A 77 4.45 7.80 -7.58
C ALA A 77 5.50 7.20 -6.63
N GLY A 78 5.13 6.96 -5.37
CA GLY A 78 5.96 6.40 -4.33
C GLY A 78 5.27 6.47 -2.96
N HIS A 79 5.99 6.03 -1.92
CA HIS A 79 5.51 6.10 -0.53
C HIS A 79 6.67 6.37 0.42
N GLY A 80 6.48 7.31 1.34
CA GLY A 80 7.39 7.56 2.45
C GLY A 80 7.16 6.56 3.57
N TYR A 81 8.22 6.17 4.27
CA TYR A 81 8.12 5.44 5.53
C TYR A 81 8.61 6.35 6.65
N GLY A 82 8.00 6.22 7.83
CA GLY A 82 8.54 6.86 9.02
C GLY A 82 8.18 6.12 10.29
N SER A 83 8.96 6.42 11.31
CA SER A 83 8.73 6.08 12.71
C SER A 83 9.11 7.32 13.51
N LEU A 84 8.34 7.67 14.55
CA LEU A 84 8.70 8.81 15.41
C LEU A 84 10.08 8.61 16.05
N ASP A 85 10.37 7.37 16.46
CA ASP A 85 11.63 6.97 17.08
C ASP A 85 12.84 7.27 16.17
N LEU A 86 12.66 7.07 14.85
CA LEU A 86 13.67 7.42 13.84
C LEU A 86 13.70 8.90 13.50
N PHE A 87 12.52 9.52 13.31
CA PHE A 87 12.40 10.93 12.98
C PHE A 87 13.08 11.82 14.04
N TRP A 88 12.92 11.47 15.32
CA TRP A 88 13.58 12.17 16.44
C TRP A 88 15.02 11.73 16.71
N PHE A 89 15.51 10.68 16.03
CA PHE A 89 16.74 9.99 16.43
C PHE A 89 16.75 9.69 17.93
N TYR A 90 15.65 9.16 18.45
CA TYR A 90 15.41 9.02 19.89
C TYR A 90 16.57 8.28 20.58
N LYS A 91 17.06 8.87 21.67
CA LYS A 91 18.08 8.31 22.57
C LYS A 91 17.56 8.43 23.99
N ASP A 92 17.81 7.44 24.85
CA ASP A 92 17.27 7.45 26.22
C ASP A 92 17.72 8.67 27.05
N ALA A 93 18.92 9.22 26.79
CA ALA A 93 19.44 10.38 27.49
C ALA A 93 18.84 11.73 27.03
N ASP A 94 18.36 11.80 25.77
CA ASP A 94 17.97 13.04 25.09
C ASP A 94 16.48 13.04 24.66
N GLY A 95 15.75 11.98 24.97
CA GLY A 95 14.37 11.77 24.53
C GLY A 95 13.38 12.70 25.23
N PRO A 96 12.28 13.10 24.56
CA PRO A 96 11.23 13.87 25.22
C PRO A 96 10.64 13.04 26.38
N PHE A 97 10.79 13.54 27.61
CA PHE A 97 10.20 12.94 28.80
C PHE A 97 8.69 13.16 28.82
N PRO A 98 7.88 12.14 29.19
CA PRO A 98 8.27 10.80 29.65
C PRO A 98 8.41 9.74 28.54
N ASN A 99 9.20 8.68 28.82
CA ASN A 99 9.45 7.50 27.98
C ASN A 99 8.18 6.66 27.73
N ASN A 100 7.25 7.20 26.96
CA ASN A 100 5.91 6.65 26.76
C ASN A 100 5.87 5.59 25.66
N GLY A 101 6.79 4.61 25.66
CA GLY A 101 6.85 3.53 24.67
C GLY A 101 7.69 3.84 23.41
N PHE A 102 8.47 4.92 23.43
CA PHE A 102 9.52 5.14 22.44
C PHE A 102 10.68 4.16 22.65
N GLN A 103 11.41 3.87 21.57
CA GLN A 103 12.56 3.00 21.48
C GLN A 103 13.77 3.78 20.97
N HIS A 104 14.96 3.39 21.41
CA HIS A 104 16.21 3.91 20.86
C HIS A 104 16.23 3.80 19.32
N TRP A 105 16.64 4.85 18.61
CA TRP A 105 16.57 4.91 17.13
C TRP A 105 17.23 3.71 16.44
N ARG A 106 18.36 3.22 16.98
CA ARG A 106 19.04 1.99 16.50
C ARG A 106 18.13 0.75 16.53
N THR A 107 17.25 0.64 17.51
CA THR A 107 16.23 -0.41 17.56
C THR A 107 15.16 -0.14 16.52
N ALA A 108 14.70 1.11 16.39
CA ALA A 108 13.68 1.50 15.42
C ALA A 108 14.11 1.31 13.95
N VAL A 109 15.41 1.39 13.63
CA VAL A 109 15.94 1.05 12.29
C VAL A 109 15.59 -0.39 11.92
N ALA A 110 15.49 -1.28 12.90
CA ALA A 110 15.17 -2.69 12.72
C ALA A 110 13.68 -3.02 12.89
N TYR A 111 12.79 -2.02 12.94
CA TYR A 111 11.36 -2.27 12.96
C TYR A 111 10.88 -3.09 11.76
N GLU A 112 9.79 -3.82 11.98
CA GLU A 112 9.22 -4.72 11.01
C GLU A 112 8.82 -3.96 9.72
N GLY A 113 8.17 -2.80 9.87
CA GLY A 113 7.76 -1.95 8.76
C GLY A 113 8.94 -1.46 7.90
N THR A 114 10.08 -1.11 8.51
CA THR A 114 11.28 -0.65 7.78
C THR A 114 11.71 -1.65 6.70
N ARG A 115 11.78 -2.95 7.04
CA ARG A 115 12.16 -4.00 6.09
C ARG A 115 11.07 -4.22 5.04
N GLN A 116 9.80 -4.16 5.46
CA GLN A 116 8.65 -4.46 4.61
C GLN A 116 8.43 -3.41 3.51
N MET A 117 8.81 -2.16 3.74
CA MET A 117 8.80 -1.14 2.67
C MET A 117 9.78 -1.47 1.55
N GLY A 118 10.93 -2.07 1.88
CA GLY A 118 11.85 -2.63 0.90
C GLY A 118 11.24 -3.80 0.11
N LEU A 119 10.41 -4.63 0.75
CA LEU A 119 9.70 -5.72 0.09
C LEU A 119 8.62 -5.20 -0.88
N MET A 120 7.83 -4.21 -0.45
CA MET A 120 6.84 -3.55 -1.30
C MET A 120 7.50 -2.94 -2.55
N ARG A 121 8.58 -2.17 -2.37
CA ARG A 121 9.33 -1.58 -3.49
C ARG A 121 9.73 -2.65 -4.51
N ARG A 122 10.36 -3.74 -4.05
CA ARG A 122 10.80 -4.84 -4.92
C ARG A 122 9.63 -5.50 -5.66
N LEU A 123 8.47 -5.65 -5.02
CA LEU A 123 7.29 -6.21 -5.68
C LEU A 123 6.85 -5.36 -6.87
N PHE A 124 6.72 -4.04 -6.69
CA PHE A 124 6.32 -3.14 -7.76
C PHE A 124 7.40 -3.06 -8.86
N GLU A 125 8.68 -3.03 -8.50
CA GLU A 125 9.80 -2.99 -9.46
C GLU A 125 9.95 -4.26 -10.33
N GLN A 126 9.30 -5.38 -9.98
CA GLN A 126 9.27 -6.57 -10.84
C GLN A 126 8.44 -6.38 -12.11
N ARG A 127 7.61 -5.33 -12.16
CA ARG A 127 6.74 -5.00 -13.29
C ARG A 127 6.99 -3.55 -13.70
N PRO A 128 6.58 -3.12 -14.91
CA PRO A 128 6.57 -1.71 -15.30
C PRO A 128 5.58 -0.89 -14.47
N TRP A 129 5.85 -0.68 -13.18
CA TRP A 129 4.94 -0.04 -12.22
C TRP A 129 4.51 1.37 -12.64
N HIS A 130 5.33 2.08 -13.40
CA HIS A 130 5.01 3.40 -13.96
C HIS A 130 3.87 3.37 -14.99
N LYS A 131 3.49 2.19 -15.51
CA LYS A 131 2.29 1.99 -16.33
C LYS A 131 1.04 1.70 -15.51
N MET A 132 1.17 1.54 -14.19
CA MET A 132 0.06 1.20 -13.32
C MET A 132 -0.85 2.41 -13.15
N ILE A 133 -2.14 2.19 -13.34
CA ILE A 133 -3.20 3.16 -13.11
C ILE A 133 -4.15 2.65 -12.03
N PRO A 134 -4.75 3.56 -11.24
CA PRO A 134 -5.87 3.21 -10.37
C PRO A 134 -7.06 2.79 -11.24
N ASP A 135 -7.58 1.59 -11.03
CA ASP A 135 -8.82 1.13 -11.69
C ASP A 135 -9.65 0.30 -10.71
N PRO A 136 -10.53 0.95 -9.90
CA PRO A 136 -11.39 0.25 -8.96
C PRO A 136 -12.29 -0.79 -9.61
N SER A 137 -12.61 -0.64 -10.90
CA SER A 137 -13.47 -1.59 -11.62
C SER A 137 -12.80 -2.91 -11.97
N VAL A 138 -11.51 -3.06 -11.65
CA VAL A 138 -10.82 -4.36 -11.63
C VAL A 138 -11.39 -5.27 -10.53
N LEU A 139 -11.82 -4.68 -9.41
CA LEU A 139 -12.44 -5.43 -8.33
C LEU A 139 -13.92 -5.68 -8.68
N ALA A 140 -14.30 -6.95 -8.77
CA ALA A 140 -15.71 -7.36 -8.76
C ALA A 140 -16.25 -7.49 -7.32
N SER A 141 -15.36 -7.64 -6.33
CA SER A 141 -15.71 -7.56 -4.91
C SER A 141 -16.01 -6.11 -4.49
N GLU A 142 -16.87 -5.94 -3.48
CA GLU A 142 -17.01 -4.66 -2.81
C GLU A 142 -15.69 -4.26 -2.13
N ALA A 143 -15.18 -3.09 -2.48
CA ALA A 143 -13.93 -2.58 -1.90
C ALA A 143 -14.03 -2.42 -0.38
N GLY A 144 -15.19 -1.99 0.13
CA GLY A 144 -15.34 -1.55 1.52
C GLY A 144 -14.62 -0.23 1.79
N SER A 145 -14.29 0.04 3.05
CA SER A 145 -13.73 1.33 3.47
C SER A 145 -12.74 1.19 4.64
N GLY A 146 -12.01 2.27 4.91
CA GLY A 146 -11.12 2.36 6.07
C GLY A 146 -10.01 1.30 6.04
N PRO A 147 -9.62 0.73 7.20
CA PRO A 147 -8.48 -0.19 7.29
C PRO A 147 -8.71 -1.54 6.60
N TYR A 148 -9.95 -1.84 6.21
CA TYR A 148 -10.33 -3.11 5.59
C TYR A 148 -10.50 -3.00 4.06
N ARG A 149 -10.29 -1.81 3.47
CA ARG A 149 -10.51 -1.54 2.04
C ARG A 149 -9.68 -2.49 1.15
N LEU A 150 -10.34 -3.21 0.24
CA LEU A 150 -9.66 -3.85 -0.89
C LEU A 150 -9.28 -2.76 -1.90
N VAL A 151 -8.06 -2.82 -2.41
CA VAL A 151 -7.58 -1.85 -3.40
C VAL A 151 -7.06 -2.61 -4.60
N GLY A 152 -7.42 -2.17 -5.80
CA GLY A 152 -7.00 -2.78 -7.05
C GLY A 152 -6.47 -1.73 -8.02
N GLY A 153 -5.43 -2.08 -8.75
CA GLY A 153 -4.85 -1.31 -9.84
C GLY A 153 -4.46 -2.24 -10.98
N ARG A 154 -4.28 -1.67 -12.18
CA ARG A 154 -3.85 -2.42 -13.36
C ARG A 154 -2.83 -1.64 -14.16
N ALA A 155 -2.04 -2.34 -14.96
CA ALA A 155 -1.30 -1.70 -16.03
C ALA A 155 -2.28 -1.14 -17.07
N GLU A 156 -2.03 0.08 -17.55
CA GLU A 156 -2.82 0.70 -18.62
C GLU A 156 -2.90 -0.18 -19.87
N ASP A 157 -1.78 -0.83 -20.23
CA ASP A 157 -1.67 -1.76 -21.36
C ASP A 157 -2.24 -3.16 -21.08
N GLY A 158 -2.86 -3.38 -19.92
CA GLY A 158 -3.48 -4.65 -19.51
C GLY A 158 -2.49 -5.79 -19.27
N SER A 159 -1.19 -5.50 -19.13
CA SER A 159 -0.17 -6.54 -18.91
C SER A 159 -0.24 -7.19 -17.51
N PHE A 160 -0.70 -6.47 -16.49
CA PHE A 160 -0.85 -7.02 -15.14
C PHE A 160 -1.96 -6.33 -14.34
N VAL A 161 -2.43 -7.01 -13.30
CA VAL A 161 -3.33 -6.50 -12.24
C VAL A 161 -2.68 -6.79 -10.89
N ILE A 162 -2.77 -5.84 -9.97
CA ILE A 162 -2.38 -6.01 -8.58
C ILE A 162 -3.57 -5.62 -7.70
N ALA A 163 -3.93 -6.49 -6.74
CA ALA A 163 -4.94 -6.19 -5.75
C ALA A 163 -4.42 -6.49 -4.34
N TYR A 164 -4.78 -5.65 -3.38
CA TYR A 164 -4.37 -5.78 -1.98
C TYR A 164 -5.58 -6.05 -1.09
N THR A 165 -5.47 -7.07 -0.24
CA THR A 165 -6.45 -7.39 0.80
C THR A 165 -5.79 -7.27 2.17
N PRO A 166 -6.23 -6.34 3.03
CA PRO A 166 -5.53 -6.04 4.28
C PRO A 166 -5.74 -7.10 5.36
N VAL A 167 -6.77 -7.95 5.25
CA VAL A 167 -7.12 -8.93 6.29
C VAL A 167 -7.43 -10.32 5.73
N GLY A 168 -6.91 -10.62 4.54
CA GLY A 168 -7.06 -11.94 3.92
C GLY A 168 -8.49 -12.26 3.48
N ARG A 169 -9.29 -11.25 3.13
CA ARG A 169 -10.60 -11.47 2.49
C ARG A 169 -10.39 -11.98 1.05
N PRO A 170 -11.22 -12.91 0.55
CA PRO A 170 -11.28 -13.25 -0.85
C PRO A 170 -11.44 -12.01 -1.74
N VAL A 171 -10.82 -12.06 -2.93
CA VAL A 171 -10.86 -10.97 -3.90
C VAL A 171 -11.35 -11.52 -5.24
N SER A 172 -12.46 -10.99 -5.71
CA SER A 172 -13.01 -11.27 -7.04
C SER A 172 -12.54 -10.22 -8.03
N ILE A 173 -11.98 -10.67 -9.15
CA ILE A 173 -11.38 -9.82 -10.19
C ILE A 173 -12.16 -9.95 -11.50
N GLN A 174 -12.39 -8.82 -12.16
CA GLN A 174 -12.84 -8.74 -13.55
C GLN A 174 -11.66 -9.10 -14.47
N LEU A 175 -11.54 -10.35 -14.91
CA LEU A 175 -10.36 -10.81 -15.64
C LEU A 175 -10.19 -10.08 -16.97
N ASN A 176 -11.29 -9.70 -17.63
CA ASN A 176 -11.31 -8.97 -18.91
C ASN A 176 -10.61 -7.59 -18.89
N LYS A 177 -10.08 -7.16 -17.74
CA LYS A 177 -9.18 -6.01 -17.58
C LYS A 177 -7.74 -6.30 -17.99
N LEU A 178 -7.37 -7.57 -18.08
CA LEU A 178 -6.12 -8.07 -18.63
C LEU A 178 -6.26 -8.29 -20.14
N ARG A 179 -5.17 -8.20 -20.90
CA ARG A 179 -5.23 -8.26 -22.37
C ARG A 179 -5.15 -9.66 -22.96
N ALA A 180 -4.39 -10.56 -22.33
CA ALA A 180 -3.98 -11.81 -22.95
C ALA A 180 -4.97 -12.95 -22.63
N PRO A 181 -5.06 -14.02 -23.43
CA PRO A 181 -6.08 -15.05 -23.25
C PRO A 181 -5.87 -15.89 -21.99
N SER A 182 -4.65 -15.92 -21.45
CA SER A 182 -4.27 -16.65 -20.24
C SER A 182 -3.63 -15.71 -19.21
N VAL A 183 -3.92 -15.98 -17.94
CA VAL A 183 -3.47 -15.18 -16.79
C VAL A 183 -2.77 -16.09 -15.79
N THR A 184 -1.54 -15.77 -15.40
CA THR A 184 -0.87 -16.39 -14.25
C THR A 184 -1.29 -15.67 -12.98
N ALA A 185 -1.78 -16.39 -11.99
CA ALA A 185 -2.19 -15.84 -10.70
C ALA A 185 -1.30 -16.33 -9.55
N GLN A 186 -0.88 -15.40 -8.70
CA GLN A 186 -0.03 -15.67 -7.54
C GLN A 186 -0.39 -14.76 -6.36
N TRP A 187 -0.25 -15.30 -5.15
CA TRP A 187 -0.28 -14.50 -3.92
C TRP A 187 1.15 -14.12 -3.51
N TYR A 188 1.33 -12.88 -3.08
CA TYR A 188 2.53 -12.40 -2.43
C TYR A 188 2.24 -12.07 -0.98
N ASP A 189 3.04 -12.61 -0.07
CA ASP A 189 3.03 -12.27 1.35
C ASP A 189 3.88 -11.00 1.58
N PRO A 190 3.26 -9.84 1.87
CA PRO A 190 3.97 -8.58 2.05
C PRO A 190 4.77 -8.52 3.36
N ARG A 191 4.54 -9.47 4.29
CA ARG A 191 5.23 -9.53 5.59
C ARG A 191 6.60 -10.18 5.46
N GLY A 192 6.63 -11.33 4.80
CA GLY A 192 7.82 -12.14 4.59
C GLY A 192 8.54 -11.88 3.26
N GLY A 193 7.80 -11.44 2.24
CA GLY A 193 8.28 -11.27 0.87
C GLY A 193 8.27 -12.56 0.05
N THR A 194 7.35 -13.48 0.36
CA THR A 194 7.29 -14.81 -0.24
C THR A 194 6.13 -14.95 -1.23
N TRP A 195 6.29 -15.80 -2.23
CA TRP A 195 5.27 -16.08 -3.26
C TRP A 195 4.57 -17.41 -3.02
N LYS A 196 3.27 -17.45 -3.31
CA LYS A 196 2.44 -18.65 -3.32
C LYS A 196 1.73 -18.74 -4.67
N PRO A 197 2.18 -19.62 -5.58
CA PRO A 197 1.51 -19.83 -6.86
C PRO A 197 0.06 -20.30 -6.67
N ILE A 198 -0.85 -19.81 -7.50
CA ILE A 198 -2.25 -20.26 -7.53
C ILE A 198 -2.47 -21.14 -8.75
N GLY A 199 -2.16 -20.62 -9.95
CA GLY A 199 -2.32 -21.35 -11.21
C GLY A 199 -2.49 -20.43 -12.41
N GLN A 200 -2.91 -21.01 -13.54
CA GLN A 200 -3.28 -20.28 -14.74
C GLN A 200 -4.79 -20.29 -14.94
N TYR A 201 -5.32 -19.17 -15.44
CA TYR A 201 -6.75 -18.97 -15.64
C TYR A 201 -7.00 -18.45 -17.05
N SER A 202 -8.10 -18.88 -17.67
CA SER A 202 -8.58 -18.23 -18.89
C SER A 202 -9.02 -16.81 -18.55
N ASN A 203 -8.65 -15.84 -19.38
CA ASN A 203 -9.05 -14.45 -19.22
C ASN A 203 -10.53 -14.23 -19.61
N LYS A 204 -11.44 -14.71 -18.78
CA LYS A 204 -12.89 -14.61 -19.01
C LYS A 204 -13.65 -14.43 -17.71
N GLY A 205 -14.61 -13.51 -17.73
CA GLY A 205 -15.56 -13.31 -16.63
C GLY A 205 -14.91 -12.82 -15.33
N VAL A 206 -15.57 -13.16 -14.22
CA VAL A 206 -15.13 -12.86 -12.86
C VAL A 206 -14.52 -14.11 -12.26
N GLN A 207 -13.35 -13.96 -11.63
CA GLN A 207 -12.69 -15.03 -10.88
C GLN A 207 -12.45 -14.59 -9.43
N GLU A 208 -12.89 -15.40 -8.48
CA GLU A 208 -12.55 -15.24 -7.07
C GLU A 208 -11.21 -15.92 -6.75
N PHE A 209 -10.37 -15.22 -6.00
CA PHE A 209 -9.12 -15.73 -5.46
C PHE A 209 -9.17 -15.68 -3.94
N VAL A 210 -8.93 -16.83 -3.29
CA VAL A 210 -8.90 -16.96 -1.83
C VAL A 210 -7.45 -16.88 -1.34
N PRO A 211 -7.11 -15.94 -0.43
CA PRO A 211 -5.78 -15.85 0.17
C PRO A 211 -5.44 -17.09 1.02
N PRO A 212 -4.15 -17.41 1.22
CA PRO A 212 -3.75 -18.57 2.03
C PRO A 212 -4.20 -18.51 3.50
N THR A 213 -4.31 -17.31 4.08
CA THR A 213 -4.77 -17.12 5.46
C THR A 213 -5.64 -15.87 5.60
N ARG A 214 -6.39 -15.79 6.71
CA ARG A 214 -7.29 -14.69 7.04
C ARG A 214 -7.15 -14.32 8.52
N GLY A 215 -7.16 -13.02 8.81
CA GLY A 215 -7.02 -12.48 10.17
C GLY A 215 -6.79 -10.97 10.14
N GLU A 216 -6.91 -10.30 11.30
CA GLU A 216 -6.84 -8.83 11.41
C GLU A 216 -5.55 -8.22 10.84
N LYS A 217 -4.47 -8.99 10.74
CA LYS A 217 -3.16 -8.55 10.22
C LYS A 217 -2.58 -9.49 9.15
N ASP A 218 -3.42 -10.35 8.58
CA ASP A 218 -3.06 -11.29 7.53
C ASP A 218 -3.31 -10.68 6.15
N ASP A 219 -2.51 -9.67 5.82
CA ASP A 219 -2.60 -9.01 4.53
C ASP A 219 -1.91 -9.81 3.42
N TRP A 220 -2.47 -9.71 2.20
CA TRP A 220 -2.00 -10.39 1.01
C TRP A 220 -2.11 -9.50 -0.22
N VAL A 221 -1.18 -9.67 -1.15
CA VAL A 221 -1.22 -9.03 -2.47
C VAL A 221 -1.49 -10.08 -3.53
N LEU A 222 -2.60 -9.98 -4.24
CA LEU A 222 -2.87 -10.75 -5.44
C LEU A 222 -2.15 -10.10 -6.61
N VAL A 223 -1.43 -10.90 -7.37
CA VAL A 223 -0.79 -10.45 -8.61
C VAL A 223 -1.20 -11.37 -9.75
N LEU A 224 -1.68 -10.73 -10.81
CA LEU A 224 -2.10 -11.39 -12.04
C LEU A 224 -1.27 -10.86 -13.20
N ASP A 225 -0.57 -11.73 -13.90
CA ASP A 225 0.24 -11.37 -15.07
C ASP A 225 -0.42 -11.97 -16.35
N SER A 226 -0.58 -11.14 -17.37
CA SER A 226 -0.99 -11.58 -18.71
C SER A 226 0.15 -12.37 -19.34
N ASN A 227 -0.09 -13.64 -19.68
CA ASN A 227 0.84 -14.43 -20.50
C ASN A 227 0.43 -14.31 -21.97
N PRO A 228 1.36 -14.03 -22.90
CA PRO A 228 1.09 -14.08 -24.33
C PRO A 228 0.43 -15.39 -24.78
#